data_AF-A0A2U3BWA6-F1
#
_entry.id   AF-A0A2U3BWA6-F1
#
_cell.length_a   1.000
_cell.length_b   1.000
_cell.length_c   1.000
_cell.angle_alpha   90.00
_cell.angle_beta   90.00
_cell.angle_gamma   90.00
#
_symmetry.space_group_name_H-M   'P 1'
#
loop_
_entity.id
_entity.type
_entity.pdbx_description
1 polymer ?
#
loop_
_entity_poly.entity_id
_entity_poly.type
_entity_poly.pdbx_seq_one_letter_code
_entity_poly.pdbx_strand_id
1 'polypeptide(L)'
;MQDPYRHDGAASPAAALHRFLTADPDEWERLAPRVVRKVGRERLEAIVAATRERTGAITAVEEGPDGLVIRGESGQSLGWAVTGDDGVLTGLLIDGDPYRHSAFRVPPGIRVSLGMAIWGAGLAWGLWCCWTEGTGSSWLTDLVASVTGYVVFEGYGEPAAMRRTVRWSLRAGLAAALASGWRAAHLPSGHSLPGLCVAVTLCVGVVWSLARQRGHRWGTPLCFPLKGGTWYVAQGGGKGLNHHVAFREQRGALDIVAVDPAHGSRRPHRLVNGLDGDGRSGGGPESYVIYGAKLYAPCDGTVVSAADGLPDQEPGRIRFGPLYGNHVFIDTGHEIVKMAHLRPGSVAVTTGQTVRAGQLVGEVGNSGNTTEPHLHLHAERDGVGLDLAFEDVGGHFHRGRVIHH
;
A
#
# COMPACT_ATOMS: atom_id res chain seq x y z
N MET A 1 -8.51 -17.94 18.79
CA MET A 1 -9.07 -17.73 17.44
C MET A 1 -8.15 -18.42 16.47
N GLN A 2 -8.65 -19.35 15.66
CA GLN A 2 -7.86 -20.08 14.67
C GLN A 2 -7.32 -19.09 13.63
N ASP A 3 -6.04 -19.22 13.29
CA ASP A 3 -5.43 -18.55 12.14
C ASP A 3 -6.20 -19.00 10.88
N PRO A 4 -6.71 -18.09 10.03
CA PRO A 4 -7.46 -18.46 8.82
C PRO A 4 -6.62 -19.26 7.81
N TYR A 5 -5.29 -19.35 8.00
CA TYR A 5 -4.39 -20.25 7.27
C TYR A 5 -4.13 -21.59 7.99
N ARG A 6 -4.58 -21.74 9.24
CA ARG A 6 -4.43 -22.95 10.04
C ARG A 6 -5.63 -23.87 9.83
N HIS A 7 -5.48 -24.77 8.85
CA HIS A 7 -6.43 -25.83 8.59
C HIS A 7 -6.26 -26.99 9.58
N ASP A 8 -7.05 -26.99 10.66
CA ASP A 8 -7.22 -28.16 11.53
C ASP A 8 -8.23 -29.12 10.86
N GLY A 9 -7.79 -29.91 9.86
CA GLY A 9 -8.59 -31.03 9.33
C GLY A 9 -8.57 -31.27 7.81
N ALA A 10 -8.16 -30.28 7.00
CA ALA A 10 -7.86 -30.48 5.57
C ALA A 10 -6.35 -30.76 5.41
N ALA A 11 -5.92 -31.40 4.30
CA ALA A 11 -4.48 -31.55 4.05
C ALA A 11 -3.83 -30.17 4.02
N SER A 12 -3.00 -29.87 5.03
CA SER A 12 -2.34 -28.58 5.21
C SER A 12 -1.70 -28.11 3.89
N PRO A 13 -1.89 -26.83 3.48
CA PRO A 13 -1.21 -26.28 2.30
C PRO A 13 0.30 -26.50 2.31
N ALA A 14 0.92 -26.44 3.50
CA ALA A 14 2.33 -26.76 3.70
C ALA A 14 2.63 -28.23 3.35
N ALA A 15 1.84 -29.17 3.85
CA ALA A 15 2.00 -30.60 3.55
C ALA A 15 1.77 -30.92 2.07
N ALA A 16 0.76 -30.30 1.45
CA ALA A 16 0.47 -30.48 0.03
C ALA A 16 1.60 -29.93 -0.85
N LEU A 17 2.11 -28.73 -0.52
CA LEU A 17 3.26 -28.14 -1.20
C LEU A 17 4.52 -28.99 -1.03
N HIS A 18 4.81 -29.46 0.19
CA HIS A 18 5.94 -30.36 0.44
C HIS A 18 5.87 -31.63 -0.41
N ARG A 19 4.69 -32.29 -0.47
CA ARG A 19 4.48 -33.48 -1.30
C ARG A 19 4.72 -33.17 -2.77
N PHE A 20 4.19 -32.07 -3.29
CA PHE A 20 4.37 -31.69 -4.69
C PHE A 20 5.84 -31.45 -5.04
N LEU A 21 6.57 -30.73 -4.19
CA LEU A 21 7.98 -30.37 -4.42
C LEU A 21 8.94 -31.57 -4.31
N THR A 22 8.56 -32.60 -3.57
CA THR A 22 9.38 -33.80 -3.34
C THR A 22 8.96 -35.01 -4.18
N ALA A 23 7.76 -35.00 -4.77
CA ALA A 23 7.26 -36.06 -5.64
C ALA A 23 7.99 -36.15 -6.99
N ASP A 24 7.90 -37.32 -7.60
CA ASP A 24 8.29 -37.51 -9.00
C ASP A 24 7.38 -36.66 -9.92
N PRO A 25 7.91 -35.99 -10.96
CA PRO A 25 7.11 -35.22 -11.91
C PRO A 25 5.92 -35.98 -12.53
N ASP A 26 5.97 -37.31 -12.62
CA ASP A 26 4.86 -38.13 -13.10
C ASP A 26 3.63 -38.13 -12.16
N GLU A 27 3.82 -37.80 -10.88
CA GLU A 27 2.73 -37.70 -9.91
C GLU A 27 2.03 -36.33 -9.91
N TRP A 28 2.58 -35.32 -10.59
CA TRP A 28 2.08 -33.95 -10.52
C TRP A 28 0.65 -33.78 -11.05
N GLU A 29 0.26 -34.53 -12.07
CA GLU A 29 -1.10 -34.49 -12.60
C GLU A 29 -2.12 -34.96 -11.54
N ARG A 30 -1.72 -35.86 -10.64
CA ARG A 30 -2.54 -36.32 -9.52
C ARG A 30 -2.54 -35.32 -8.36
N LEU A 31 -1.38 -34.74 -8.06
CA LEU A 31 -1.19 -33.85 -6.90
C LEU A 31 -1.68 -32.42 -7.13
N ALA A 32 -1.66 -31.95 -8.37
CA ALA A 32 -1.97 -30.57 -8.74
C ALA A 32 -2.49 -30.42 -10.19
N PRO A 33 -3.54 -31.15 -10.61
CA PRO A 33 -4.01 -31.19 -12.01
C PRO A 33 -4.30 -29.80 -12.60
N ARG A 34 -4.90 -28.91 -11.79
CA ARG A 34 -5.20 -27.53 -12.22
C ARG A 34 -3.93 -26.71 -12.44
N VAL A 35 -2.94 -26.88 -11.57
CA VAL A 35 -1.66 -26.17 -11.66
C VAL A 35 -0.89 -26.67 -12.89
N VAL A 36 -0.82 -27.99 -13.10
CA VAL A 36 -0.14 -28.58 -14.27
C VAL A 36 -0.78 -28.09 -15.56
N ARG A 37 -2.10 -28.11 -15.66
CA ARG A 37 -2.82 -27.61 -16.85
C ARG A 37 -2.57 -26.12 -17.13
N LYS A 38 -2.47 -25.30 -16.08
CA LYS A 38 -2.35 -23.84 -16.22
C LYS A 38 -0.91 -23.39 -16.47
N VAL A 39 0.06 -24.03 -15.82
CA VAL A 39 1.48 -23.61 -15.86
C VAL A 39 2.28 -24.42 -16.89
N GLY A 40 1.91 -25.68 -17.11
CA GLY A 40 2.65 -26.63 -17.94
C GLY A 40 3.73 -27.36 -17.16
N ARG A 41 3.92 -28.65 -17.47
CA ARG A 41 4.87 -29.54 -16.78
C ARG A 41 6.31 -29.04 -16.86
N GLU A 42 6.79 -28.69 -18.05
CA GLU A 42 8.16 -28.18 -18.27
C GLU A 42 8.47 -26.95 -17.40
N ARG A 43 7.52 -26.01 -17.33
CA ARG A 43 7.68 -24.81 -16.50
C ARG A 43 7.68 -25.14 -15.01
N LEU A 44 6.86 -26.10 -14.57
CA LEU A 44 6.87 -26.59 -13.19
C LEU A 44 8.18 -27.30 -12.86
N GLU A 45 8.75 -28.10 -13.77
CA GLU A 45 10.07 -28.71 -13.62
C GLU A 45 11.15 -27.65 -13.42
N ALA A 46 11.15 -26.60 -14.25
CA ALA A 46 12.06 -25.48 -14.07
C ALA A 46 11.87 -24.75 -12.73
N ILE A 47 10.62 -24.55 -12.27
CA ILE A 47 10.32 -23.91 -10.98
C ILE A 47 10.84 -24.76 -9.81
N VAL A 48 10.59 -26.07 -9.83
CA VAL A 48 11.03 -26.99 -8.77
C VAL A 48 12.56 -27.14 -8.77
N ALA A 49 13.19 -27.24 -9.94
CA ALA A 49 14.64 -27.27 -10.07
C ALA A 49 15.28 -25.99 -9.51
N ALA A 50 14.81 -24.81 -9.91
CA ALA A 50 15.30 -23.55 -9.39
C ALA A 50 15.10 -23.41 -7.88
N THR A 51 13.99 -23.94 -7.35
CA THR A 51 13.76 -24.00 -5.89
C THR A 51 14.83 -24.84 -5.20
N ARG A 52 15.14 -26.03 -5.75
CA ARG A 52 16.19 -26.92 -5.22
C ARG A 52 17.59 -26.33 -5.35
N GLU A 53 17.89 -25.54 -6.37
CA GLU A 53 19.15 -24.80 -6.46
C GLU A 53 19.32 -23.82 -5.29
N ARG A 54 18.22 -23.17 -4.84
CA ARG A 54 18.23 -22.22 -3.72
C ARG A 54 18.24 -22.91 -2.35
N THR A 55 17.53 -24.01 -2.21
CA THR A 55 17.31 -24.66 -0.91
C THR A 55 18.21 -25.87 -0.65
N GLY A 56 18.81 -26.45 -1.69
CA GLY A 56 19.29 -27.83 -1.64
C GLY A 56 18.13 -28.82 -1.67
N ALA A 57 18.37 -30.06 -1.24
CA ALA A 57 17.30 -31.04 -1.09
C ALA A 57 16.24 -30.51 -0.11
N ILE A 58 14.98 -30.50 -0.53
CA ILE A 58 13.86 -29.96 0.26
C ILE A 58 13.58 -30.94 1.40
N THR A 59 13.64 -30.46 2.64
CA THR A 59 13.49 -31.27 3.86
C THR A 59 12.16 -31.04 4.55
N ALA A 60 11.57 -29.84 4.41
CA ALA A 60 10.29 -29.50 5.01
C ALA A 60 9.63 -28.30 4.32
N VAL A 61 8.30 -28.20 4.47
CA VAL A 61 7.55 -26.95 4.24
C VAL A 61 6.72 -26.68 5.50
N GLU A 62 6.86 -25.49 6.07
CA GLU A 62 6.27 -25.14 7.37
C GLU A 62 5.58 -23.77 7.33
N GLU A 63 4.57 -23.58 8.18
CA GLU A 63 3.94 -22.27 8.35
C GLU A 63 4.89 -21.33 9.12
N GLY A 64 5.21 -20.18 8.53
CA GLY A 64 6.04 -19.15 9.13
C GLY A 64 5.34 -17.78 9.23
N PRO A 65 5.97 -16.81 9.91
CA PRO A 65 5.39 -15.46 10.07
C PRO A 65 5.19 -14.74 8.73
N ASP A 66 6.02 -15.03 7.74
CA ASP A 66 6.03 -14.39 6.43
C ASP A 66 5.34 -15.23 5.33
N GLY A 67 4.82 -16.42 5.63
CA GLY A 67 4.22 -17.33 4.65
C GLY A 67 4.66 -18.77 4.84
N LEU A 68 4.49 -19.61 3.82
CA LEU A 68 5.03 -20.98 3.84
C LEU A 68 6.54 -20.92 3.64
N VAL A 69 7.30 -21.52 4.54
CA VAL A 69 8.76 -21.58 4.46
C VAL A 69 9.15 -22.94 3.92
N ILE A 70 9.68 -22.96 2.70
CA ILE A 70 10.28 -24.13 2.07
C ILE A 70 11.71 -24.23 2.57
N ARG A 71 12.02 -25.24 3.38
CA ARG A 71 13.36 -25.49 3.91
C ARG A 71 14.04 -26.59 3.12
N GLY A 72 15.33 -26.40 2.87
CA GLY A 72 16.21 -27.48 2.44
C GLY A 72 17.53 -27.45 3.19
N GLU A 73 18.43 -28.35 2.80
CA GLU A 73 19.73 -28.58 3.45
C GLU A 73 20.65 -27.35 3.48
N SER A 74 20.60 -26.51 2.43
CA SER A 74 21.53 -25.39 2.24
C SER A 74 20.85 -24.02 2.28
N GLY A 75 19.52 -23.95 2.29
CA GLY A 75 18.80 -22.70 2.20
C GLY A 75 17.29 -22.81 2.42
N GLN A 76 16.62 -21.68 2.26
CA GLN A 76 15.18 -21.54 2.46
C GLN A 76 14.59 -20.65 1.37
N SER A 77 13.31 -20.83 1.05
CA SER A 77 12.56 -19.96 0.15
C SER A 77 11.14 -19.79 0.69
N LEU A 78 10.47 -18.69 0.32
CA LEU A 78 9.07 -18.50 0.65
C LEU A 78 8.19 -19.14 -0.44
N GLY A 79 7.05 -19.65 0.01
CA GLY A 79 6.04 -20.23 -0.83
C GLY A 79 4.65 -19.78 -0.40
N TRP A 80 3.73 -19.98 -1.31
CA TRP A 80 2.30 -19.84 -1.09
C TRP A 80 1.62 -20.98 -1.82
N ALA A 81 0.59 -21.55 -1.20
CA ALA A 81 -0.16 -22.65 -1.77
C ALA A 81 -1.61 -22.59 -1.31
N VAL A 82 -2.51 -23.09 -2.17
CA VAL A 82 -3.92 -23.31 -1.83
C VAL A 82 -4.28 -24.74 -2.19
N THR A 83 -5.01 -25.37 -1.28
CA THR A 83 -5.55 -26.72 -1.46
C THR A 83 -7.07 -26.66 -1.62
N GLY A 84 -7.62 -27.60 -2.39
CA GLY A 84 -9.05 -27.89 -2.36
C GLY A 84 -9.42 -28.69 -1.09
N ASP A 85 -10.71 -28.92 -0.90
CA ASP A 85 -11.24 -29.73 0.22
C ASP A 85 -10.71 -31.18 0.22
N ASP A 86 -10.31 -31.66 -0.96
CA ASP A 86 -9.68 -32.96 -1.20
C ASP A 86 -8.17 -32.98 -0.89
N GLY A 87 -7.59 -31.84 -0.49
CA GLY A 87 -6.18 -31.70 -0.20
C GLY A 87 -5.27 -31.62 -1.42
N VAL A 88 -5.84 -31.50 -2.63
CA VAL A 88 -5.12 -31.35 -3.90
C VAL A 88 -4.74 -29.89 -4.10
N LEU A 89 -3.53 -29.63 -4.61
CA LEU A 89 -3.07 -28.27 -4.87
C LEU A 89 -3.84 -27.64 -6.04
N THR A 90 -4.43 -26.48 -5.79
CA THR A 90 -5.16 -25.71 -6.80
C THR A 90 -4.43 -24.43 -7.20
N GLY A 91 -3.46 -23.99 -6.39
CA GLY A 91 -2.56 -22.89 -6.69
C GLY A 91 -1.27 -23.01 -5.92
N LEU A 92 -0.18 -22.53 -6.53
CA LEU A 92 1.11 -22.36 -5.86
C LEU A 92 1.84 -21.14 -6.41
N LEU A 93 2.68 -20.56 -5.57
CA LEU A 93 3.66 -19.53 -5.91
C LEU A 93 4.90 -19.78 -5.06
N ILE A 94 6.08 -19.67 -5.67
CA ILE A 94 7.35 -19.83 -4.97
C ILE A 94 8.18 -18.59 -5.25
N ASP A 95 8.78 -18.04 -4.21
CA ASP A 95 9.63 -16.88 -4.30
C ASP A 95 10.87 -17.18 -5.16
N GLY A 96 11.25 -16.22 -5.99
CA GLY A 96 12.44 -16.29 -6.82
C GLY A 96 13.72 -16.12 -5.99
N ASP A 97 13.61 -15.50 -4.82
CA ASP A 97 14.75 -15.16 -3.97
C ASP A 97 14.92 -16.13 -2.77
N PRO A 98 16.16 -16.28 -2.25
CA PRO A 98 16.39 -16.97 -0.99
C PRO A 98 15.74 -16.24 0.19
N TYR A 99 15.07 -16.98 1.05
CA TYR A 99 14.44 -16.45 2.25
C TYR A 99 15.44 -16.36 3.41
N ARG A 100 15.52 -15.17 4.02
CA ARG A 100 16.26 -14.93 5.25
C ARG A 100 15.36 -14.22 6.25
N HIS A 101 14.88 -14.95 7.25
CA HIS A 101 14.10 -14.32 8.31
C HIS A 101 15.02 -13.42 9.16
N SER A 102 14.74 -12.12 9.21
CA SER A 102 15.42 -11.21 10.14
C SER A 102 14.94 -11.49 11.56
N ALA A 103 15.84 -11.93 12.45
CA ALA A 103 15.54 -12.08 13.88
C ALA A 103 15.14 -10.76 14.55
N PHE A 104 15.45 -9.62 13.93
CA PHE A 104 15.11 -8.29 14.43
C PHE A 104 14.18 -7.58 13.44
N ARG A 105 12.87 -7.64 13.70
CA ARG A 105 11.88 -6.72 13.11
C ARG A 105 11.45 -5.74 14.17
N VAL A 106 11.73 -4.45 13.95
CA VAL A 106 11.00 -3.40 14.67
C VAL A 106 9.57 -3.42 14.13
N PRO A 107 8.54 -3.65 14.98
CA PRO A 107 7.15 -3.61 14.55
C PRO A 107 6.87 -2.35 13.72
N PRO A 108 6.17 -2.44 12.58
CA PRO A 108 5.92 -1.30 11.70
C PRO A 108 5.33 -0.09 12.45
N GLY A 109 4.43 -0.33 13.41
CA GLY A 109 3.83 0.71 14.24
C GLY A 109 4.83 1.49 15.10
N ILE A 110 5.91 0.87 15.57
CA ILE A 110 6.96 1.54 16.36
C ILE A 110 7.78 2.48 15.47
N ARG A 111 8.16 2.05 14.26
CA ARG A 111 8.91 2.89 13.31
C ARG A 111 8.13 4.14 12.93
N VAL A 112 6.84 3.97 12.64
CA VAL A 112 5.94 5.08 12.32
C VAL A 112 5.80 6.02 13.51
N SER A 113 5.57 5.48 14.72
CA SER A 113 5.41 6.30 15.94
C SER A 113 6.68 7.09 16.28
N LEU A 114 7.86 6.48 16.17
CA LEU A 114 9.13 7.16 16.40
C LEU A 114 9.36 8.27 15.38
N GLY A 115 9.07 8.01 14.09
CA GLY A 115 9.14 9.03 13.05
C GLY A 115 8.21 10.21 13.33
N MET A 116 6.96 9.94 13.72
CA MET A 116 6.01 10.98 14.10
C MET A 116 6.46 11.77 15.34
N ALA A 117 7.05 11.11 16.34
CA ALA A 117 7.57 11.77 17.53
C ALA A 117 8.74 12.71 17.20
N ILE A 118 9.68 12.27 16.35
CA ILE A 118 10.79 13.11 15.87
C ILE A 118 10.27 14.34 15.13
N TRP A 119 9.32 14.15 14.21
CA TRP A 119 8.69 15.27 13.49
C TRP A 119 7.96 16.22 14.45
N GLY A 120 7.17 15.69 15.38
CA GLY A 120 6.45 16.49 16.36
C GLY A 120 7.39 17.31 17.26
N ALA A 121 8.49 16.72 17.71
CA ALA A 121 9.51 17.41 18.49
C ALA A 121 10.20 18.51 17.69
N GLY A 122 10.56 18.26 16.43
CA GLY A 122 11.15 19.27 15.54
C GLY A 122 10.22 20.46 15.27
N LEU A 123 8.93 20.21 15.04
CA LEU A 123 7.93 21.27 14.85
C LEU A 123 7.66 22.05 16.14
N ALA A 124 7.64 21.38 17.30
CA ALA A 124 7.52 22.04 18.60
C ALA A 124 8.74 22.92 18.91
N TRP A 125 9.95 22.45 18.58
CA TRP A 125 11.19 23.22 18.69
C TRP A 125 11.17 24.45 17.79
N GLY A 126 10.79 24.29 16.51
CA GLY A 126 10.66 25.42 15.59
C GLY A 126 9.64 26.46 16.06
N LEU A 127 8.51 26.01 16.61
CA LEU A 127 7.52 26.89 17.24
C LEU A 127 8.12 27.65 18.42
N TRP A 128 8.85 26.98 19.31
CA TRP A 128 9.53 27.62 20.43
C TRP A 128 10.49 28.72 19.94
N CYS A 129 11.38 28.41 18.99
CA CYS A 129 12.30 29.37 18.38
C CYS A 129 11.57 30.60 17.83
N CYS A 130 10.46 30.41 17.10
CA CYS A 130 9.65 31.52 16.58
C CYS A 130 9.19 32.51 17.68
N TRP A 131 9.02 32.06 18.92
CA TRP A 131 8.60 32.90 20.06
C TRP A 131 9.74 33.38 20.95
N THR A 132 10.93 32.78 20.87
CA THR A 132 12.06 33.12 21.75
C THR A 132 13.21 33.83 21.06
N GLU A 133 13.29 33.78 19.72
CA GLU A 133 14.39 34.42 18.99
C GLU A 133 14.51 35.91 19.31
N GLY A 134 15.76 36.36 19.47
CA GLY A 134 16.10 37.71 19.93
C GLY A 134 16.35 38.72 18.81
N THR A 135 16.43 38.27 17.56
CA THR A 135 16.66 39.15 16.39
C THR A 135 15.69 38.83 15.26
N GLY A 136 15.39 39.82 14.43
CA GLY A 136 14.50 39.66 13.28
C GLY A 136 15.01 38.65 12.24
N SER A 137 16.34 38.58 12.02
CA SER A 137 16.91 37.64 11.05
C SER A 137 16.84 36.19 11.52
N SER A 138 17.09 35.93 12.81
CA SER A 138 16.98 34.58 13.37
C SER A 138 15.52 34.13 13.39
N TRP A 139 14.62 35.00 13.88
CA TRP A 139 13.19 34.74 13.85
C TRP A 139 12.68 34.37 12.45
N LEU A 140 13.04 35.14 11.43
CA LEU A 140 12.60 34.87 10.05
C LEU A 140 13.18 33.54 9.52
N THR A 141 14.43 33.24 9.88
CA THR A 141 15.08 31.96 9.51
C THR A 141 14.31 30.77 10.10
N ASP A 142 13.99 30.82 11.40
CA ASP A 142 13.26 29.74 12.08
C ASP A 142 11.81 29.64 11.64
N LEU A 143 11.17 30.78 11.30
CA LEU A 143 9.84 30.78 10.72
C LEU A 143 9.83 30.06 9.37
N VAL A 144 10.76 30.41 8.47
CA VAL A 144 10.87 29.76 7.16
C VAL A 144 11.21 28.28 7.29
N ALA A 145 12.11 27.92 8.21
CA ALA A 145 12.44 26.52 8.49
C ALA A 145 11.22 25.74 9.02
N SER A 146 10.45 26.34 9.94
CA SER A 146 9.22 25.75 10.48
C SER A 146 8.17 25.54 9.40
N VAL A 147 7.90 26.56 8.58
CA VAL A 147 6.99 26.47 7.42
C VAL A 147 7.44 25.37 6.47
N THR A 148 8.75 25.30 6.18
CA THR A 148 9.32 24.26 5.32
C THR A 148 9.09 22.86 5.90
N GLY A 149 9.34 22.68 7.20
CA GLY A 149 9.07 21.42 7.91
C GLY A 149 7.60 21.01 7.82
N TYR A 150 6.67 21.95 7.99
CA TYR A 150 5.23 21.70 7.81
C TYR A 150 4.89 21.32 6.36
N VAL A 151 5.48 21.97 5.36
CA VAL A 151 5.29 21.62 3.94
C VAL A 151 5.82 20.22 3.63
N VAL A 152 6.99 19.84 4.17
CA VAL A 152 7.53 18.48 4.00
C VAL A 152 6.58 17.47 4.63
N PHE A 153 6.14 17.72 5.86
CA PHE A 153 5.28 16.83 6.61
C PHE A 153 3.91 16.62 5.95
N GLU A 154 3.17 17.68 5.62
CA GLU A 154 1.87 17.56 4.95
C GLU A 154 2.00 17.17 3.46
N GLY A 155 3.10 17.57 2.80
CA GLY A 155 3.29 17.41 1.36
C GLY A 155 3.78 16.03 0.95
N TYR A 156 4.76 15.49 1.66
CA TYR A 156 5.37 14.17 1.38
C TYR A 156 4.89 13.07 2.32
N GLY A 157 4.40 13.44 3.51
CA GLY A 157 3.80 12.51 4.45
C GLY A 157 2.41 12.05 4.04
N GLU A 158 1.77 11.32 4.95
CA GLU A 158 0.43 10.77 4.75
C GLU A 158 -0.49 11.18 5.92
N PRO A 159 -0.91 12.46 5.99
CA PRO A 159 -1.63 12.98 7.15
C PRO A 159 -2.95 12.24 7.45
N ALA A 160 -3.58 11.63 6.44
CA ALA A 160 -4.81 10.84 6.62
C ALA A 160 -4.62 9.57 7.49
N ALA A 161 -3.39 9.11 7.69
CA ALA A 161 -3.08 8.05 8.64
C ALA A 161 -3.19 8.51 10.11
N MET A 162 -3.22 9.83 10.36
CA MET A 162 -3.28 10.40 11.71
C MET A 162 -4.71 10.75 12.12
N ARG A 163 -4.94 10.77 13.44
CA ARG A 163 -6.19 11.30 14.00
C ARG A 163 -6.31 12.79 13.70
N ARG A 164 -7.53 13.23 13.40
CA ARG A 164 -7.83 14.64 13.12
C ARG A 164 -7.35 15.59 14.22
N THR A 165 -7.46 15.20 15.50
CA THR A 165 -6.95 16.02 16.63
C THR A 165 -5.45 16.28 16.55
N VAL A 166 -4.64 15.26 16.24
CA VAL A 166 -3.19 15.40 16.06
C VAL A 166 -2.88 16.37 14.91
N ARG A 167 -3.60 16.22 13.78
CA ARG A 167 -3.46 17.13 12.63
C ARG A 167 -3.83 18.57 12.98
N TRP A 168 -4.91 18.78 13.75
CA TRP A 168 -5.30 20.10 14.22
C TRP A 168 -4.25 20.72 15.13
N SER A 169 -3.66 19.95 16.04
CA SER A 169 -2.57 20.45 16.89
C SER A 169 -1.37 20.92 16.07
N LEU A 170 -0.99 20.16 15.04
CA LEU A 170 0.07 20.55 14.10
C LEU A 170 -0.28 21.84 13.35
N ARG A 171 -1.51 21.94 12.80
CA ARG A 171 -1.96 23.16 12.12
C ARG A 171 -2.04 24.37 13.04
N ALA A 172 -2.48 24.16 14.28
CA ALA A 172 -2.50 25.20 15.31
C ALA A 172 -1.07 25.64 15.66
N GLY A 173 -0.11 24.70 15.72
CA GLY A 173 1.31 25.01 15.88
C GLY A 173 1.86 25.86 14.73
N LEU A 174 1.54 25.52 13.46
CA LEU A 174 1.91 26.35 12.32
C LEU A 174 1.27 27.74 12.40
N ALA A 175 -0.01 27.83 12.74
CA ALA A 175 -0.71 29.10 12.91
C ALA A 175 -0.08 29.95 14.02
N ALA A 176 0.30 29.34 15.14
CA ALA A 176 1.01 30.01 16.24
C ALA A 176 2.42 30.47 15.84
N ALA A 177 3.14 29.68 15.03
CA ALA A 177 4.44 30.09 14.48
C ALA A 177 4.27 31.30 13.55
N LEU A 178 3.28 31.30 12.66
CA LEU A 178 2.97 32.46 11.81
C LEU A 178 2.55 33.69 12.62
N ALA A 179 1.75 33.49 13.68
CA ALA A 179 1.32 34.56 14.57
C ALA A 179 2.47 35.24 15.33
N SER A 180 3.61 34.54 15.51
CA SER A 180 4.81 35.15 16.08
C SER A 180 5.34 36.34 15.25
N GLY A 181 4.90 36.49 13.99
CA GLY A 181 5.23 37.63 13.14
C GLY A 181 4.78 38.98 13.69
N TRP A 182 3.84 39.03 14.64
CA TRP A 182 3.55 40.26 15.37
C TRP A 182 4.77 40.81 16.16
N ARG A 183 5.70 39.92 16.56
CA ARG A 183 6.96 40.30 17.22
C ARG A 183 7.93 40.99 16.25
N ALA A 184 7.80 40.79 14.94
CA ALA A 184 8.79 41.24 13.96
C ALA A 184 9.07 42.74 14.01
N ALA A 185 8.06 43.56 14.31
CA ALA A 185 8.21 45.01 14.44
C ALA A 185 9.04 45.45 15.67
N HIS A 186 9.22 44.57 16.65
CA HIS A 186 9.87 44.85 17.93
C HIS A 186 11.24 44.16 18.08
N LEU A 187 11.63 43.34 17.09
CA LEU A 187 12.90 42.63 17.12
C LEU A 187 14.00 43.50 16.50
N PRO A 188 15.18 43.62 17.13
CA PRO A 188 16.32 44.27 16.52
C PRO A 188 16.75 43.51 15.26
N SER A 189 17.28 44.25 14.27
CA SER A 189 17.91 43.65 13.11
C SER A 189 19.08 42.77 13.54
N GLY A 190 19.12 41.53 13.06
CA GLY A 190 20.28 40.65 13.24
C GLY A 190 21.15 40.61 11.97
N HIS A 191 22.31 39.96 12.07
CA HIS A 191 23.33 39.95 11.02
C HIS A 191 23.44 38.62 10.25
N SER A 192 22.62 37.61 10.57
CA SER A 192 22.73 36.27 9.96
C SER A 192 21.97 36.16 8.62
N LEU A 193 22.49 36.79 7.58
CA LEU A 193 22.03 36.61 6.20
C LEU A 193 22.24 35.18 5.64
N PRO A 194 23.36 34.47 5.93
CA PRO A 194 23.59 33.14 5.37
C PRO A 194 22.53 32.10 5.79
N GLY A 195 22.11 32.10 7.07
CA GLY A 195 21.10 31.16 7.57
C GLY A 195 19.75 31.35 6.90
N LEU A 196 19.32 32.61 6.74
CA LEU A 196 18.08 32.96 6.05
C LEU A 196 18.11 32.54 4.57
N CYS A 197 19.22 32.79 3.86
CA CYS A 197 19.38 32.37 2.47
C CYS A 197 19.25 30.85 2.32
N VAL A 198 19.87 30.07 3.22
CA VAL A 198 19.75 28.61 3.23
C VAL A 198 18.30 28.19 3.49
N ALA A 199 17.65 28.74 4.51
CA ALA A 199 16.27 28.40 4.85
C ALA A 199 15.30 28.69 3.69
N VAL A 200 15.41 29.86 3.06
CA VAL A 200 14.58 30.24 1.90
C VAL A 200 14.87 29.33 0.70
N THR A 201 16.14 29.04 0.41
CA THR A 201 16.52 28.15 -0.70
C THR A 201 15.95 26.75 -0.52
N LEU A 202 16.03 26.21 0.71
CA LEU A 202 15.44 24.91 1.04
C LEU A 202 13.91 24.94 0.91
N CYS A 203 13.25 25.99 1.41
CA CYS A 203 11.81 26.16 1.28
C CYS A 203 11.37 26.17 -0.19
N VAL A 204 12.00 27.01 -1.01
CA VAL A 204 11.72 27.10 -2.45
C VAL A 204 11.98 25.76 -3.14
N GLY A 205 13.10 25.09 -2.82
CA GLY A 205 13.44 23.79 -3.37
C GLY A 205 12.40 22.71 -3.02
N VAL A 206 11.94 22.67 -1.77
CA VAL A 206 10.88 21.75 -1.31
C VAL A 206 9.56 22.04 -2.02
N VAL A 207 9.13 23.30 -2.06
CA VAL A 207 7.87 23.70 -2.71
C VAL A 207 7.90 23.39 -4.20
N TRP A 208 9.01 23.72 -4.88
CA TRP A 208 9.21 23.42 -6.30
C TRP A 208 9.21 21.91 -6.57
N SER A 209 9.94 21.14 -5.76
CA SER A 209 9.98 19.68 -5.87
C SER A 209 8.58 19.10 -5.69
N LEU A 210 7.85 19.52 -4.65
CA LEU A 210 6.49 19.04 -4.39
C LEU A 210 5.54 19.39 -5.53
N ALA A 211 5.59 20.63 -6.04
CA ALA A 211 4.79 21.05 -7.19
C ALA A 211 5.09 20.20 -8.43
N ARG A 212 6.37 19.90 -8.69
CA ARG A 212 6.79 19.02 -9.79
C ARG A 212 6.27 17.59 -9.61
N GLN A 213 6.33 17.02 -8.40
CA GLN A 213 5.82 15.67 -8.13
C GLN A 213 4.30 15.60 -8.27
N ARG A 214 3.57 16.66 -7.90
CA ARG A 214 2.10 16.74 -8.03
C ARG A 214 1.62 17.03 -9.45
N GLY A 215 2.46 17.68 -10.26
CA GLY A 215 2.14 18.08 -11.64
C GLY A 215 2.27 16.99 -12.69
N HIS A 216 2.50 15.72 -12.32
CA HIS A 216 2.59 14.62 -13.29
C HIS A 216 1.25 14.45 -14.03
N ARG A 217 1.31 14.38 -15.37
CA ARG A 217 0.19 14.13 -16.29
C ARG A 217 0.67 13.30 -17.47
N TRP A 218 0.29 12.05 -17.47
CA TRP A 218 0.21 11.18 -18.64
C TRP A 218 -1.21 10.58 -18.53
N GLY A 219 -1.91 10.07 -19.55
CA GLY A 219 -3.27 9.59 -19.24
C GLY A 219 -4.07 8.84 -20.29
N THR A 220 -4.57 7.69 -19.85
CA THR A 220 -5.75 6.99 -20.39
C THR A 220 -6.99 7.51 -19.65
N PRO A 221 -8.04 7.95 -20.36
CA PRO A 221 -9.28 8.44 -19.73
C PRO A 221 -10.09 7.28 -19.15
N LEU A 222 -10.50 7.41 -17.89
CA LEU A 222 -11.29 6.45 -17.11
C LEU A 222 -12.45 7.14 -16.38
N CYS A 223 -13.41 6.37 -15.88
CA CYS A 223 -14.37 6.80 -14.85
C CYS A 223 -13.84 6.44 -13.45
N PHE A 224 -14.07 7.29 -12.46
CA PHE A 224 -13.60 7.04 -11.11
C PHE A 224 -14.36 5.85 -10.49
N PRO A 225 -13.67 4.80 -10.03
CA PRO A 225 -14.30 3.51 -9.79
C PRO A 225 -14.98 3.39 -8.41
N LEU A 226 -15.03 4.47 -7.63
CA LEU A 226 -15.60 4.52 -6.28
C LEU A 226 -16.66 5.65 -6.20
N LYS A 227 -17.72 5.46 -5.42
CA LYS A 227 -18.88 6.38 -5.38
C LYS A 227 -19.42 6.58 -3.97
N GLY A 228 -19.97 7.75 -3.69
CA GLY A 228 -20.67 8.07 -2.45
C GLY A 228 -19.76 8.15 -1.22
N GLY A 229 -18.50 8.58 -1.39
CA GLY A 229 -17.52 8.58 -0.31
C GLY A 229 -16.57 9.78 -0.30
N THR A 230 -15.71 9.80 0.73
CA THR A 230 -14.58 10.71 0.81
C THR A 230 -13.30 9.90 0.67
N TRP A 231 -12.71 9.98 -0.53
CA TRP A 231 -11.56 9.19 -0.93
C TRP A 231 -10.29 10.00 -0.77
N TYR A 232 -9.19 9.33 -0.47
CA TYR A 232 -7.89 9.94 -0.28
C TYR A 232 -6.85 9.15 -1.08
N VAL A 233 -6.03 9.87 -1.84
CA VAL A 233 -4.91 9.28 -2.58
C VAL A 233 -3.75 9.07 -1.59
N ALA A 234 -3.52 7.81 -1.21
CA ALA A 234 -2.42 7.37 -0.36
C ALA A 234 -1.10 7.31 -1.14
N GLN A 235 -1.17 6.79 -2.37
CA GLN A 235 -0.06 6.73 -3.31
C GLN A 235 -0.50 7.30 -4.65
N GLY A 236 0.31 8.20 -5.20
CA GLY A 236 0.03 8.86 -6.47
C GLY A 236 0.95 10.06 -6.69
N GLY A 237 1.05 10.53 -7.93
CA GLY A 237 2.02 11.54 -8.34
C GLY A 237 3.38 10.93 -8.67
N GLY A 238 4.42 11.77 -8.72
CA GLY A 238 5.76 11.33 -9.13
C GLY A 238 6.56 10.55 -8.08
N LYS A 239 7.80 10.17 -8.43
CA LYS A 239 8.72 9.32 -7.66
C LYS A 239 8.88 9.69 -6.18
N GLY A 240 8.77 10.97 -5.83
CA GLY A 240 8.90 11.43 -4.45
C GLY A 240 7.68 11.15 -3.57
N LEU A 241 6.53 10.87 -4.18
CA LEU A 241 5.23 10.68 -3.52
C LEU A 241 4.63 9.30 -3.76
N ASN A 242 5.06 8.62 -4.81
CA ASN A 242 4.50 7.34 -5.23
C ASN A 242 5.61 6.29 -5.31
N HIS A 243 5.52 5.26 -4.46
CA HIS A 243 6.50 4.18 -4.44
C HIS A 243 6.40 3.27 -5.67
N HIS A 244 5.22 3.20 -6.30
CA HIS A 244 4.97 2.39 -7.49
C HIS A 244 5.79 2.81 -8.71
N VAL A 245 6.29 4.06 -8.73
CA VAL A 245 7.17 4.59 -9.78
C VAL A 245 8.46 3.77 -9.94
N ALA A 246 8.86 3.01 -8.91
CA ALA A 246 9.99 2.10 -8.98
C ALA A 246 9.74 0.88 -9.90
N PHE A 247 8.48 0.51 -10.11
CA PHE A 247 8.06 -0.62 -10.94
C PHE A 247 7.53 -0.09 -12.28
N ARG A 248 8.10 -0.59 -13.38
CA ARG A 248 7.86 -0.04 -14.72
C ARG A 248 6.38 -0.08 -15.10
N GLU A 249 5.73 -1.17 -14.77
CA GLU A 249 4.35 -1.51 -15.06
C GLU A 249 3.35 -0.81 -14.13
N GLN A 250 3.80 -0.38 -12.94
CA GLN A 250 2.94 0.28 -11.93
C GLN A 250 3.19 1.77 -11.82
N ARG A 251 3.97 2.35 -12.73
CA ARG A 251 4.50 3.72 -12.57
C ARG A 251 3.44 4.79 -12.30
N GLY A 252 2.25 4.65 -12.88
CA GLY A 252 1.10 5.53 -12.69
C GLY A 252 0.03 5.02 -11.72
N ALA A 253 0.34 3.98 -10.94
CA ALA A 253 -0.59 3.37 -10.01
C ALA A 253 -1.04 4.33 -8.89
N LEU A 254 -2.28 4.17 -8.49
CA LEU A 254 -2.91 4.86 -7.38
C LEU A 254 -3.30 3.86 -6.29
N ASP A 255 -2.94 4.18 -5.06
CA ASP A 255 -3.53 3.56 -3.88
C ASP A 255 -4.55 4.54 -3.31
N ILE A 256 -5.81 4.13 -3.30
CA ILE A 256 -6.93 4.94 -2.83
C ILE A 256 -7.47 4.32 -1.56
N VAL A 257 -7.61 5.15 -0.52
CA VAL A 257 -8.25 4.81 0.76
C VAL A 257 -9.48 5.68 0.96
N ALA A 258 -10.32 5.31 1.92
CA ALA A 258 -11.43 6.15 2.37
C ALA A 258 -11.09 6.80 3.71
N VAL A 259 -11.65 7.97 3.94
CA VAL A 259 -11.49 8.73 5.17
C VAL A 259 -12.87 9.04 5.72
N ASP A 260 -13.09 8.75 6.99
CA ASP A 260 -14.33 9.10 7.67
C ASP A 260 -14.45 10.64 7.74
N PRO A 261 -15.52 11.25 7.21
CA PRO A 261 -15.67 12.71 7.21
C PRO A 261 -15.69 13.32 8.61
N ALA A 262 -16.23 12.60 9.62
CA ALA A 262 -16.33 13.12 10.98
C ALA A 262 -14.95 13.15 11.68
N HIS A 263 -14.21 12.05 11.60
CA HIS A 263 -12.95 11.85 12.31
C HIS A 263 -11.70 12.16 11.46
N GLY A 264 -11.85 12.38 10.15
CA GLY A 264 -10.75 12.68 9.23
C GLY A 264 -9.66 11.60 9.19
N SER A 265 -10.02 10.35 9.49
CA SER A 265 -9.12 9.21 9.61
C SER A 265 -9.64 8.00 8.84
N ARG A 266 -8.72 7.13 8.41
CA ARG A 266 -9.03 5.85 7.74
C ARG A 266 -9.59 4.78 8.67
N ARG A 267 -9.45 4.95 9.99
CA ARG A 267 -9.93 4.03 11.03
C ARG A 267 -10.72 4.80 12.11
N PRO A 268 -12.03 5.00 11.95
CA PRO A 268 -12.83 5.82 12.85
C PRO A 268 -13.21 5.10 14.15
N HIS A 269 -13.26 3.75 14.17
CA HIS A 269 -13.69 3.00 15.35
C HIS A 269 -12.57 2.73 16.36
N ARG A 270 -12.99 2.71 17.64
CA ARG A 270 -12.23 2.83 18.89
C ARG A 270 -11.09 1.81 19.05
N LEU A 271 -9.87 2.15 18.59
CA LEU A 271 -8.66 1.63 19.21
C LEU A 271 -8.41 2.39 20.52
N VAL A 272 -8.65 1.76 21.67
CA VAL A 272 -8.18 2.27 22.98
C VAL A 272 -6.72 1.86 23.09
N ASN A 273 -5.80 2.82 23.23
CA ASN A 273 -4.35 2.57 23.27
C ASN A 273 -3.80 1.76 22.07
N GLY A 274 -4.41 1.89 20.89
CA GLY A 274 -3.97 1.16 19.70
C GLY A 274 -4.45 -0.30 19.63
N LEU A 275 -5.29 -0.74 20.58
CA LEU A 275 -5.84 -2.07 20.66
C LEU A 275 -7.35 -2.08 20.37
N ASP A 276 -7.84 -3.08 19.62
CA ASP A 276 -9.27 -3.35 19.47
C ASP A 276 -9.87 -3.94 20.76
N GLY A 277 -11.19 -4.19 20.75
CA GLY A 277 -11.95 -4.68 21.93
C GLY A 277 -11.50 -6.05 22.46
N ASP A 278 -10.63 -6.72 21.71
CA ASP A 278 -10.04 -8.03 21.92
C ASP A 278 -8.52 -7.99 22.15
N GLY A 279 -7.94 -6.79 22.32
CA GLY A 279 -6.55 -6.61 22.75
C GLY A 279 -5.51 -6.80 21.64
N ARG A 280 -5.91 -6.82 20.37
CA ARG A 280 -5.01 -6.89 19.21
C ARG A 280 -4.64 -5.50 18.76
N SER A 281 -3.39 -5.34 18.39
CA SER A 281 -2.94 -4.11 17.74
C SER A 281 -3.57 -4.00 16.35
N GLY A 282 -4.62 -3.19 16.20
CA GLY A 282 -5.09 -2.72 14.89
C GLY A 282 -6.46 -3.16 14.37
N GLY A 283 -7.20 -4.10 14.96
CA GLY A 283 -8.46 -4.55 14.35
C GLY A 283 -8.28 -5.27 13.01
N GLY A 284 -9.32 -6.00 12.58
CA GLY A 284 -9.33 -6.61 11.25
C GLY A 284 -9.55 -5.60 10.12
N PRO A 285 -9.57 -6.06 8.85
CA PRO A 285 -9.83 -5.22 7.67
C PRO A 285 -11.09 -4.35 7.81
N GLU A 286 -12.13 -4.86 8.47
CA GLU A 286 -13.40 -4.19 8.73
C GLU A 286 -13.29 -2.92 9.59
N SER A 287 -12.16 -2.71 10.27
CA SER A 287 -11.89 -1.47 11.03
C SER A 287 -11.58 -0.26 10.13
N TYR A 288 -11.37 -0.48 8.83
CA TYR A 288 -11.06 0.55 7.86
C TYR A 288 -12.29 1.00 7.07
N VAL A 289 -12.43 2.31 6.86
CA VAL A 289 -13.61 2.90 6.19
C VAL A 289 -13.79 2.37 4.77
N ILE A 290 -12.71 2.08 4.06
CA ILE A 290 -12.79 1.64 2.66
C ILE A 290 -13.16 0.16 2.51
N TYR A 291 -12.97 -0.65 3.55
CA TYR A 291 -13.22 -2.08 3.44
C TYR A 291 -14.71 -2.35 3.12
N GLY A 292 -14.96 -3.14 2.08
CA GLY A 292 -16.31 -3.39 1.56
C GLY A 292 -16.87 -2.27 0.66
N ALA A 293 -16.10 -1.23 0.35
CA ALA A 293 -16.54 -0.21 -0.60
C ALA A 293 -16.79 -0.82 -1.98
N LYS A 294 -17.96 -0.57 -2.57
CA LYS A 294 -18.31 -1.05 -3.90
C LYS A 294 -17.35 -0.49 -4.94
N LEU A 295 -16.82 -1.39 -5.76
CA LEU A 295 -15.90 -1.08 -6.83
C LEU A 295 -16.57 -1.26 -8.18
N TYR A 296 -16.48 -0.24 -9.01
CA TYR A 296 -17.09 -0.22 -10.34
C TYR A 296 -16.02 -0.24 -11.43
N ALA A 297 -16.34 -0.83 -12.58
CA ALA A 297 -15.46 -0.83 -13.74
C ALA A 297 -15.15 0.62 -14.15
N PRO A 298 -13.86 1.01 -14.23
CA PRO A 298 -13.47 2.36 -14.61
C PRO A 298 -13.55 2.60 -16.13
N CYS A 299 -13.80 1.57 -16.93
CA CYS A 299 -13.86 1.64 -18.37
C CYS A 299 -14.75 0.54 -18.94
N ASP A 300 -15.15 0.72 -20.20
CA ASP A 300 -15.64 -0.37 -21.03
C ASP A 300 -14.49 -1.29 -21.41
N GLY A 301 -14.75 -2.60 -21.53
CA GLY A 301 -13.73 -3.53 -21.98
C GLY A 301 -14.07 -4.98 -21.72
N THR A 302 -13.09 -5.86 -21.90
CA THR A 302 -13.20 -7.30 -21.62
C THR A 302 -12.36 -7.66 -20.41
N VAL A 303 -12.94 -8.37 -19.44
CA VAL A 303 -12.21 -8.88 -18.28
C VAL A 303 -11.21 -9.94 -18.76
N VAL A 304 -9.92 -9.66 -18.69
CA VAL A 304 -8.85 -10.59 -19.08
C VAL A 304 -8.31 -11.41 -17.92
N SER A 305 -8.54 -10.96 -16.68
CA SER A 305 -8.28 -11.74 -15.47
C SER A 305 -9.24 -11.34 -14.37
N ALA A 306 -9.88 -12.33 -13.76
CA ALA A 306 -10.61 -12.19 -12.51
C ALA A 306 -10.16 -13.30 -11.55
N ALA A 307 -9.77 -12.93 -10.34
CA ALA A 307 -9.44 -13.87 -9.28
C ALA A 307 -10.19 -13.51 -8.00
N ASP A 308 -10.73 -14.54 -7.34
CA ASP A 308 -11.47 -14.41 -6.10
C ASP A 308 -11.12 -15.58 -5.15
N GLY A 309 -11.57 -15.47 -3.89
CA GLY A 309 -11.46 -16.50 -2.87
C GLY A 309 -10.16 -16.48 -2.08
N LEU A 310 -9.20 -15.60 -2.42
CA LEU A 310 -8.01 -15.40 -1.60
C LEU A 310 -8.39 -14.67 -0.32
N PRO A 311 -8.03 -15.17 0.87
CA PRO A 311 -8.34 -14.50 2.12
C PRO A 311 -7.65 -13.14 2.24
N ASP A 312 -8.26 -12.26 3.02
CA ASP A 312 -7.65 -10.99 3.40
C ASP A 312 -6.45 -11.21 4.34
N GLN A 313 -5.43 -10.38 4.20
CA GLN A 313 -4.33 -10.30 5.14
C GLN A 313 -4.77 -9.60 6.43
N GLU A 314 -4.10 -9.90 7.54
CA GLU A 314 -4.18 -9.09 8.75
C GLU A 314 -3.51 -7.73 8.51
N PRO A 315 -4.20 -6.59 8.70
CA PRO A 315 -3.60 -5.28 8.50
C PRO A 315 -2.32 -5.08 9.30
N GLY A 316 -1.31 -4.47 8.68
CA GLY A 316 0.01 -4.26 9.27
C GLY A 316 0.95 -5.47 9.20
N ARG A 317 0.49 -6.61 8.68
CA ARG A 317 1.32 -7.78 8.37
C ARG A 317 1.22 -8.08 6.88
N ILE A 318 2.36 -8.41 6.27
CA ILE A 318 2.41 -8.91 4.90
C ILE A 318 2.85 -10.36 4.96
N ARG A 319 2.00 -11.27 4.49
CA ARG A 319 2.39 -12.66 4.22
C ARG A 319 2.59 -12.84 2.72
N PHE A 320 3.59 -13.63 2.36
CA PHE A 320 3.91 -13.95 0.98
C PHE A 320 2.71 -14.62 0.29
N GLY A 321 2.43 -14.17 -0.93
CA GLY A 321 1.29 -14.62 -1.71
C GLY A 321 1.16 -13.85 -3.02
N PRO A 322 0.11 -14.11 -3.80
CA PRO A 322 -0.12 -13.44 -5.07
C PRO A 322 -0.17 -11.92 -4.92
N LEU A 323 0.66 -11.21 -5.69
CA LEU A 323 0.87 -9.77 -5.59
C LEU A 323 -0.44 -8.97 -5.53
N TYR A 324 -1.33 -9.21 -6.50
CA TYR A 324 -2.60 -8.49 -6.64
C TYR A 324 -3.75 -9.04 -5.79
N GLY A 325 -3.58 -10.19 -5.12
CA GLY A 325 -4.67 -10.84 -4.40
C GLY A 325 -5.88 -11.13 -5.30
N ASN A 326 -7.08 -10.96 -4.75
CA ASN A 326 -8.31 -10.94 -5.54
C ASN A 326 -8.31 -9.68 -6.40
N HIS A 327 -8.67 -9.81 -7.68
CA HIS A 327 -8.48 -8.71 -8.63
C HIS A 327 -9.42 -8.83 -9.83
N VAL A 328 -9.56 -7.72 -10.55
CA VAL A 328 -10.23 -7.63 -11.84
C VAL A 328 -9.35 -6.79 -12.78
N PHE A 329 -8.93 -7.40 -13.88
CA PHE A 329 -8.17 -6.75 -14.95
C PHE A 329 -9.02 -6.65 -16.21
N ILE A 330 -9.14 -5.45 -16.76
CA ILE A 330 -9.98 -5.13 -17.91
C ILE A 330 -9.08 -4.68 -19.05
N ASP A 331 -9.23 -5.30 -20.21
CA ASP A 331 -8.64 -4.88 -21.47
C ASP A 331 -9.58 -3.92 -22.19
N THR A 332 -9.13 -2.70 -22.44
CA THR A 332 -9.85 -1.66 -23.19
C THR A 332 -9.73 -1.85 -24.71
N GLY A 333 -8.88 -2.78 -25.15
CA GLY A 333 -8.38 -2.92 -26.52
C GLY A 333 -7.08 -2.14 -26.77
N HIS A 334 -6.67 -1.29 -25.83
CA HIS A 334 -5.47 -0.45 -25.93
C HIS A 334 -4.59 -0.49 -24.67
N GLU A 335 -5.19 -0.73 -23.51
CA GLU A 335 -4.53 -0.82 -22.21
C GLU A 335 -5.17 -1.92 -21.37
N ILE A 336 -4.39 -2.43 -20.41
CA ILE A 336 -4.91 -3.27 -19.34
C ILE A 336 -5.07 -2.43 -18.08
N VAL A 337 -6.30 -2.24 -17.64
CA VAL A 337 -6.64 -1.59 -16.37
C VAL A 337 -6.75 -2.63 -15.28
N LYS A 338 -5.97 -2.49 -14.21
CA LYS A 338 -5.89 -3.45 -13.11
C LYS A 338 -6.41 -2.87 -11.81
N MET A 339 -7.34 -3.59 -11.18
CA MET A 339 -7.84 -3.32 -9.84
C MET A 339 -7.55 -4.51 -8.95
N ALA A 340 -6.95 -4.27 -7.78
CA ALA A 340 -6.42 -5.33 -6.93
C ALA A 340 -6.82 -5.18 -5.45
N HIS A 341 -6.45 -6.18 -4.66
CA HIS A 341 -6.73 -6.28 -3.23
C HIS A 341 -8.22 -6.34 -2.90
N LEU A 342 -9.01 -7.00 -3.76
CA LEU A 342 -10.46 -7.09 -3.58
C LEU A 342 -10.84 -8.02 -2.42
N ARG A 343 -12.03 -7.79 -1.87
CA ARG A 343 -12.57 -8.55 -0.75
C ARG A 343 -12.89 -9.99 -1.19
N PRO A 344 -12.55 -11.02 -0.40
CA PRO A 344 -12.85 -12.41 -0.74
C PRO A 344 -14.36 -12.62 -0.91
N GLY A 345 -14.74 -13.31 -1.99
CA GLY A 345 -16.12 -13.62 -2.34
C GLY A 345 -16.90 -12.43 -2.91
N SER A 346 -16.24 -11.32 -3.23
CA SER A 346 -16.91 -10.11 -3.75
C SER A 346 -16.79 -9.93 -5.26
N VAL A 347 -15.89 -10.66 -5.95
CA VAL A 347 -15.63 -10.40 -7.36
C VAL A 347 -16.85 -10.83 -8.19
N ALA A 348 -17.47 -9.84 -8.84
CA ALA A 348 -18.79 -9.99 -9.47
C ALA A 348 -18.71 -10.29 -10.98
N VAL A 349 -17.52 -10.53 -11.50
CA VAL A 349 -17.26 -10.74 -12.93
C VAL A 349 -16.30 -11.90 -13.16
N THR A 350 -16.33 -12.47 -14.36
CA THR A 350 -15.46 -13.60 -14.74
C THR A 350 -14.58 -13.25 -15.93
N THR A 351 -13.42 -13.89 -16.05
CA THR A 351 -12.57 -13.79 -17.24
C THR A 351 -13.37 -14.08 -18.53
N GLY A 352 -13.20 -13.25 -19.54
CA GLY A 352 -13.92 -13.27 -20.82
C GLY A 352 -15.18 -12.40 -20.85
N GLN A 353 -15.66 -11.90 -19.71
CA GLN A 353 -16.87 -11.07 -19.65
C GLN A 353 -16.60 -9.65 -20.17
N THR A 354 -17.48 -9.15 -21.04
CA THR A 354 -17.50 -7.71 -21.40
C THR A 354 -18.19 -6.92 -20.29
N VAL A 355 -17.58 -5.81 -19.88
CA VAL A 355 -18.09 -4.91 -18.85
C VAL A 355 -18.25 -3.50 -19.41
N ARG A 356 -19.14 -2.72 -18.80
CA ARG A 356 -19.31 -1.28 -19.07
C ARG A 356 -18.82 -0.44 -17.91
N ALA A 357 -18.31 0.76 -18.20
CA ALA A 357 -17.96 1.74 -17.19
C ALA A 357 -19.12 1.95 -16.21
N GLY A 358 -18.81 1.92 -14.91
CA GLY A 358 -19.81 2.03 -13.85
C GLY A 358 -20.52 0.72 -13.48
N GLN A 359 -20.24 -0.41 -14.15
CA GLN A 359 -20.72 -1.74 -13.75
C GLN A 359 -20.02 -2.19 -12.46
N LEU A 360 -20.75 -2.78 -11.52
CA LEU A 360 -20.14 -3.35 -10.30
C LEU A 360 -19.22 -4.53 -10.66
N VAL A 361 -17.99 -4.51 -10.17
CA VAL A 361 -16.99 -5.57 -10.39
C VAL A 361 -16.52 -6.25 -9.11
N GLY A 362 -16.73 -5.62 -7.95
CA GLY A 362 -16.53 -6.25 -6.65
C GLY A 362 -16.51 -5.24 -5.51
N GLU A 363 -15.81 -5.59 -4.43
CA GLU A 363 -15.64 -4.71 -3.26
C GLU A 363 -14.17 -4.59 -2.88
N VAL A 364 -13.77 -3.43 -2.35
CA VAL A 364 -12.41 -3.20 -1.85
C VAL A 364 -12.17 -4.07 -0.62
N GLY A 365 -11.03 -4.77 -0.57
CA GLY A 365 -10.65 -5.68 0.50
C GLY A 365 -9.23 -5.43 0.99
N ASN A 366 -8.56 -6.52 1.38
CA ASN A 366 -7.18 -6.53 1.86
C ASN A 366 -6.45 -7.84 1.48
N SER A 367 -6.78 -8.44 0.33
CA SER A 367 -6.15 -9.69 -0.13
C SER A 367 -4.84 -9.42 -0.89
N GLY A 368 -3.94 -10.40 -0.94
CA GLY A 368 -2.67 -10.30 -1.67
C GLY A 368 -1.57 -9.56 -0.89
N ASN A 369 -0.65 -8.92 -1.61
CA ASN A 369 0.48 -8.21 -1.00
C ASN A 369 0.09 -6.76 -0.64
N THR A 370 -0.63 -6.62 0.49
CA THR A 370 -1.14 -5.34 0.97
C THR A 370 -0.84 -5.17 2.46
N THR A 371 -0.66 -3.92 2.88
CA THR A 371 -0.43 -3.56 4.29
C THR A 371 -1.70 -3.10 5.00
N GLU A 372 -2.69 -2.60 4.25
CA GLU A 372 -3.96 -2.12 4.78
C GLU A 372 -5.05 -2.11 3.70
N PRO A 373 -6.34 -2.19 4.06
CA PRO A 373 -7.41 -2.09 3.09
C PRO A 373 -7.29 -0.82 2.24
N HIS A 374 -7.17 -0.98 0.92
CA HIS A 374 -7.11 0.08 -0.07
C HIS A 374 -7.46 -0.47 -1.45
N LEU A 375 -7.86 0.41 -2.37
CA LEU A 375 -7.91 0.09 -3.79
C LEU A 375 -6.56 0.40 -4.42
N HIS A 376 -5.87 -0.61 -4.92
CA HIS A 376 -4.78 -0.42 -5.88
C HIS A 376 -5.37 -0.41 -7.30
N LEU A 377 -5.10 0.65 -8.04
CA LEU A 377 -5.57 0.86 -9.41
C LEU A 377 -4.42 1.33 -10.29
N HIS A 378 -4.19 0.67 -11.43
CA HIS A 378 -3.32 1.20 -12.47
C HIS A 378 -3.82 0.83 -13.86
N ALA A 379 -3.22 1.44 -14.89
CA ALA A 379 -3.34 1.02 -16.27
C ALA A 379 -1.94 0.80 -16.84
N GLU A 380 -1.80 -0.15 -17.74
CA GLU A 380 -0.53 -0.39 -18.43
C GLU A 380 -0.75 -0.67 -19.92
N ARG A 381 0.26 -0.34 -20.72
CA ARG A 381 0.38 -0.72 -22.13
C ARG A 381 1.78 -1.27 -22.36
N ASP A 382 1.87 -2.49 -22.89
CA ASP A 382 3.14 -3.16 -23.19
C ASP A 382 4.12 -3.21 -21.99
N GLY A 383 3.58 -3.47 -20.79
CA GLY A 383 4.35 -3.51 -19.54
C GLY A 383 4.85 -2.14 -19.06
N VAL A 384 4.33 -1.05 -19.61
CA VAL A 384 4.60 0.33 -19.18
C VAL A 384 3.36 0.87 -18.48
N GLY A 385 3.50 1.19 -17.20
CA GLY A 385 2.45 1.83 -16.41
C GLY A 385 2.13 3.22 -16.95
N LEU A 386 0.85 3.51 -17.04
CA LEU A 386 0.28 4.76 -17.50
C LEU A 386 -0.26 5.52 -16.30
N ASP A 387 -0.07 6.84 -16.30
CA ASP A 387 -0.77 7.69 -15.36
C ASP A 387 -2.28 7.65 -15.64
N LEU A 388 -3.07 7.89 -14.59
CA LEU A 388 -4.52 7.81 -14.66
C LEU A 388 -5.14 9.21 -14.73
N ALA A 389 -6.09 9.38 -15.64
CA ALA A 389 -6.96 10.54 -15.71
C ALA A 389 -8.42 10.07 -15.65
N PHE A 390 -9.26 10.79 -14.89
CA PHE A 390 -10.66 10.46 -14.76
C PHE A 390 -11.55 11.54 -15.36
N GLU A 391 -12.58 11.15 -16.11
CA GLU A 391 -13.49 12.05 -16.80
C GLU A 391 -14.47 12.74 -15.84
N ASP A 392 -14.86 12.04 -14.78
CA ASP A 392 -15.83 12.46 -13.76
C ASP A 392 -15.16 13.13 -12.54
N VAL A 393 -13.84 12.99 -12.38
CA VAL A 393 -13.06 13.61 -11.30
C VAL A 393 -11.86 14.38 -11.87
N GLY A 394 -12.02 15.70 -12.05
CA GLY A 394 -10.97 16.56 -12.60
C GLY A 394 -9.80 16.83 -11.65
N GLY A 395 -8.58 17.01 -12.16
CA GLY A 395 -7.38 17.38 -11.39
C GLY A 395 -6.32 16.28 -11.32
N HIS A 396 -5.17 16.56 -10.68
CA HIS A 396 -4.05 15.61 -10.56
C HIS A 396 -4.21 14.63 -9.40
N PHE A 397 -3.91 13.35 -9.59
CA PHE A 397 -4.02 12.33 -8.55
C PHE A 397 -2.66 12.12 -7.88
N HIS A 398 -2.43 12.86 -6.80
CA HIS A 398 -1.19 12.83 -6.04
C HIS A 398 -1.46 12.50 -4.57
N ARG A 399 -0.47 11.95 -3.88
CA ARG A 399 -0.53 11.74 -2.43
C ARG A 399 -1.04 12.99 -1.71
N GLY A 400 -2.00 12.82 -0.81
CA GLY A 400 -2.58 13.94 -0.04
C GLY A 400 -3.89 14.49 -0.61
N ARG A 401 -4.25 14.13 -1.85
CA ARG A 401 -5.48 14.61 -2.47
C ARG A 401 -6.71 13.93 -1.85
N VAL A 402 -7.72 14.74 -1.51
CA VAL A 402 -9.05 14.28 -1.10
C VAL A 402 -10.01 14.44 -2.29
N ILE A 403 -10.86 13.45 -2.51
CA ILE A 403 -11.86 13.38 -3.58
C ILE A 403 -13.21 13.13 -2.92
N HIS A 404 -14.19 13.95 -3.27
CA HIS A 404 -15.60 13.73 -2.92
C HIS A 404 -16.32 13.31 -4.19
N HIS A 405 -16.73 12.05 -4.25
CA HIS A 405 -17.36 11.44 -5.42
C HIS A 405 -18.29 10.31 -4.98
#